data_AF-A0A963GFT9-F1
#
_entry.id   AF-A0A963GFT9-F1
#
_cell.length_a   1.000
_cell.length_b   1.000
_cell.length_c   1.000
_cell.angle_alpha   90.00
_cell.angle_beta   90.00
_cell.angle_gamma   90.00
#
_symmetry.space_group_name_H-M   'P 1'
#
loop_
_entity.id
_entity.type
_entity.pdbx_description
1 polymer ?
#
loop_
_entity_poly.entity_id
_entity_poly.type
_entity_poly.pdbx_seq_one_letter_code
_entity_poly.pdbx_strand_id
1 'polypeptide(L)'
;MSANGESTPSAPEGAGPALPEDALAIIAVRNMVLFPGFVAPVAIGRADSIAAAQHALRHDRLVGILLQTDPASENPTTAQLHATGTAARVVRYVTAPDGSHHVVFRGETRFRVIEFLEGFPFPAARVEQIDEAEDESPETEARMVKLKERAAELLGFIEGASPDLGGTIQSFTSASALADFIASLVDMKLEDKQLLLATLDVRERMDRLLVFLGQRIEVMRLTHKIEQETKGRIDEQQREFLLREQLKTIQQELGETEDESVAVEELGAALEAAKMPEEVAKHARKELKRLARMHEGAAEYSMLRTYLEWLSELPWALSTEDRLDIGDARRILDEDHCGLDKIKQRILEHLAVHKLNPAGRSPILCFVGPPGVGKTSLGQSIARATGRKFARVSLGGVHDEAEIRGHRRTYIGALPGNIVEALRKA
;
A
#
# COMPACT_ATOMS: atom_id res chain seq x y z
N MET A 1 11.62 -66.87 -38.25
CA MET A 1 11.38 -65.41 -38.34
C MET A 1 10.67 -65.03 -37.06
N SER A 2 11.21 -64.28 -36.11
CA SER A 2 12.24 -63.24 -36.22
C SER A 2 13.02 -63.15 -34.91
N ALA A 3 14.34 -63.01 -35.03
CA ALA A 3 15.23 -62.64 -33.95
C ALA A 3 15.14 -61.12 -33.76
N ASN A 4 14.81 -60.67 -32.55
CA ASN A 4 14.98 -59.27 -32.16
C ASN A 4 16.38 -59.13 -31.58
N GLY A 5 17.25 -58.46 -32.35
CA GLY A 5 18.59 -58.09 -31.90
C GLY A 5 18.53 -57.03 -30.82
N GLU A 6 19.00 -57.38 -29.63
CA GLU A 6 19.42 -56.42 -28.62
C GLU A 6 20.68 -55.72 -29.11
N SER A 7 20.53 -54.46 -29.51
CA SER A 7 21.64 -53.57 -29.82
C SER A 7 22.30 -53.14 -28.51
N THR A 8 23.34 -53.85 -28.10
CA THR A 8 24.34 -53.34 -27.16
C THR A 8 25.04 -52.12 -27.80
N PRO A 9 25.10 -50.96 -27.13
CA PRO A 9 25.92 -49.87 -27.63
C PRO A 9 27.39 -50.25 -27.48
N SER A 10 28.09 -50.34 -28.61
CA SER A 10 29.54 -50.52 -28.69
C SER A 10 30.24 -49.39 -27.94
N ALA A 11 31.16 -49.74 -27.03
CA ALA A 11 32.02 -48.80 -26.34
C ALA A 11 32.86 -47.99 -27.35
N PRO A 12 32.95 -46.64 -27.23
CA PRO A 12 34.01 -45.92 -27.90
C PRO A 12 35.32 -46.17 -27.16
N GLU A 13 36.32 -46.63 -27.92
CA GLU A 13 37.72 -46.70 -27.54
C GLU A 13 38.24 -45.31 -27.10
N GLY A 14 38.83 -45.26 -25.90
CA GLY A 14 39.34 -44.03 -25.30
C GLY A 14 39.20 -44.02 -23.79
N ALA A 15 39.61 -45.10 -23.11
CA ALA A 15 39.73 -45.09 -21.65
C ALA A 15 40.89 -44.14 -21.30
N GLY A 16 40.54 -42.92 -20.88
CA GLY A 16 41.49 -42.04 -20.21
C GLY A 16 42.11 -42.71 -18.96
N PRO A 17 43.13 -42.11 -18.35
CA PRO A 17 43.75 -42.64 -17.14
C PRO A 17 42.70 -42.96 -16.07
N ALA A 18 42.90 -44.03 -15.31
CA ALA A 18 42.02 -44.33 -14.18
C ALA A 18 42.19 -43.25 -13.11
N LEU A 19 41.07 -42.68 -12.63
CA LEU A 19 41.09 -41.73 -11.53
C LEU A 19 41.73 -42.36 -10.28
N PRO A 20 42.69 -41.69 -9.60
CA PRO A 20 43.21 -42.12 -8.30
C PRO A 20 42.08 -42.37 -7.28
N GLU A 21 42.30 -43.22 -6.27
CA GLU A 21 41.30 -43.54 -5.25
C GLU A 21 40.88 -42.31 -4.43
N ASP A 22 41.82 -41.41 -4.17
CA ASP A 22 41.64 -40.14 -3.47
C ASP A 22 41.12 -39.01 -4.36
N ALA A 23 40.77 -39.30 -5.63
CA ALA A 23 40.28 -38.33 -6.58
C ALA A 23 38.81 -38.54 -6.97
N LEU A 24 38.09 -37.44 -7.20
CA LEU A 24 36.71 -37.44 -7.69
C LEU A 24 36.64 -36.75 -9.05
N ALA A 25 35.75 -37.24 -9.92
CA ALA A 25 35.25 -36.46 -11.04
C ALA A 25 34.38 -35.33 -10.47
N ILE A 26 34.54 -34.11 -10.98
CA ILE A 26 33.88 -32.92 -10.46
C ILE A 26 32.81 -32.45 -11.44
N ILE A 27 31.62 -32.17 -10.90
CA ILE A 27 30.53 -31.52 -11.61
C ILE A 27 30.35 -30.12 -11.01
N ALA A 28 30.56 -29.13 -11.86
CA ALA A 28 30.33 -27.74 -11.50
C ALA A 28 28.85 -27.37 -11.64
N VAL A 29 28.20 -27.00 -10.53
CA VAL A 29 26.81 -26.55 -10.49
C VAL A 29 26.73 -25.03 -10.34
N ARG A 30 25.67 -24.40 -10.89
CA ARG A 30 25.51 -22.94 -10.88
C ARG A 30 24.57 -22.45 -9.78
N ASN A 31 23.43 -23.12 -9.63
CA ASN A 31 22.29 -22.58 -8.90
C ASN A 31 21.90 -23.43 -7.68
N MET A 32 22.83 -24.24 -7.14
CA MET A 32 22.55 -25.04 -5.95
C MET A 32 23.80 -25.39 -5.16
N VAL A 33 23.59 -25.62 -3.86
CA VAL A 33 24.55 -26.28 -2.96
C VAL A 33 23.91 -27.58 -2.52
N LEU A 34 24.57 -28.71 -2.77
CA LEU A 34 24.09 -30.03 -2.33
C LEU A 34 24.63 -30.30 -0.94
N PHE A 35 23.75 -30.50 0.05
CA PHE A 35 24.14 -30.90 1.40
C PHE A 35 24.20 -32.44 1.54
N PRO A 36 25.03 -32.98 2.45
CA PRO A 36 25.00 -34.40 2.83
C PRO A 36 23.59 -34.90 3.19
N GLY A 37 23.27 -36.13 2.82
CA GLY A 37 21.97 -36.78 3.05
C GLY A 37 20.83 -36.29 2.14
N PHE A 38 20.98 -35.15 1.45
CA PHE A 38 19.93 -34.61 0.58
C PHE A 38 19.98 -35.22 -0.82
N VAL A 39 18.80 -35.38 -1.43
CA VAL A 39 18.65 -35.89 -2.79
C VAL A 39 18.17 -34.77 -3.70
N ALA A 40 18.96 -34.43 -4.71
CA ALA A 40 18.64 -33.33 -5.63
C ALA A 40 18.69 -33.79 -7.10
N PRO A 41 17.65 -33.50 -7.90
CA PRO A 41 17.72 -33.61 -9.35
C PRO A 41 18.48 -32.43 -9.95
N VAL A 42 19.37 -32.69 -10.88
CA VAL A 42 20.21 -31.69 -11.56
C VAL A 42 20.17 -31.94 -13.06
N ALA A 43 19.85 -30.90 -13.82
CA ALA A 43 20.02 -30.90 -15.27
C ALA A 43 21.49 -30.58 -15.60
N ILE A 44 22.14 -31.44 -16.37
CA ILE A 44 23.50 -31.23 -16.86
C ILE A 44 23.48 -31.11 -18.39
N GLY A 45 24.09 -30.05 -18.90
CA GLY A 45 24.17 -29.79 -20.36
C GLY A 45 25.58 -29.74 -20.92
N ARG A 46 26.60 -29.55 -20.05
CA ARG A 46 27.99 -29.45 -20.48
C ARG A 46 28.58 -30.83 -20.74
N ALA A 47 29.39 -30.94 -21.80
CA ALA A 47 30.03 -32.19 -22.19
C ALA A 47 30.89 -32.79 -21.05
N ASP A 48 31.62 -31.94 -20.31
CA ASP A 48 32.43 -32.35 -19.18
C ASP A 48 31.61 -32.93 -18.01
N SER A 49 30.47 -32.30 -17.71
CA SER A 49 29.57 -32.70 -16.63
C SER A 49 28.86 -34.01 -16.97
N ILE A 50 28.48 -34.19 -18.24
CA ILE A 50 27.94 -35.45 -18.77
C ILE A 50 29.00 -36.56 -18.66
N ALA A 51 30.24 -36.29 -19.08
CA ALA A 51 31.34 -37.25 -19.00
C ALA A 51 31.66 -37.63 -17.55
N ALA A 52 31.67 -36.67 -16.61
CA ALA A 52 31.87 -36.91 -15.18
C ALA A 52 30.77 -37.81 -14.60
N ALA A 53 29.50 -37.52 -14.87
CA ALA A 53 28.36 -38.31 -14.39
C ALA A 53 28.38 -39.74 -14.95
N GLN A 54 28.66 -39.90 -16.24
CA GLN A 54 28.75 -41.22 -16.88
C GLN A 54 29.97 -42.01 -16.41
N HIS A 55 31.09 -41.36 -16.12
CA HIS A 55 32.26 -42.00 -15.52
C HIS A 55 31.93 -42.50 -14.11
N ALA A 56 31.35 -41.64 -13.27
CA ALA A 56 30.92 -42.03 -11.92
C ALA A 56 29.96 -43.21 -11.93
N LEU A 57 28.96 -43.21 -12.84
CA LEU A 57 27.99 -44.29 -12.98
C LEU A 57 28.62 -45.61 -13.47
N ARG A 58 29.53 -45.57 -14.45
CA ARG A 58 30.18 -46.76 -15.01
C ARG A 58 31.14 -47.45 -14.05
N HIS A 59 31.79 -46.68 -13.18
CA HIS A 59 32.80 -47.18 -12.25
C HIS A 59 32.29 -47.32 -10.81
N ASP A 60 30.99 -47.10 -10.57
CA ASP A 60 30.37 -47.06 -9.23
C ASP A 60 31.13 -46.16 -8.24
N ARG A 61 31.55 -44.98 -8.70
CA ARG A 61 32.30 -44.01 -7.91
C ARG A 61 31.45 -42.81 -7.53
N LEU A 62 31.83 -42.16 -6.44
CA LEU A 62 31.29 -40.86 -6.08
C LEU A 62 31.73 -39.78 -7.07
N VAL A 63 30.96 -38.71 -7.13
CA VAL A 63 31.24 -37.49 -7.90
C VAL A 63 31.27 -36.31 -6.95
N GLY A 64 32.17 -35.36 -7.16
CA GLY A 64 32.24 -34.13 -6.38
C GLY A 64 31.33 -33.06 -6.98
N ILE A 65 30.38 -32.55 -6.19
CA ILE A 65 29.54 -31.42 -6.59
C ILE A 65 30.15 -30.14 -6.02
N LEU A 66 30.57 -29.23 -6.89
CA LEU A 66 31.12 -27.92 -6.52
C LEU A 66 30.26 -26.78 -7.07
N LEU A 67 29.97 -25.80 -6.21
CA LEU A 67 29.37 -24.55 -6.65
C LEU A 67 30.39 -23.71 -7.42
N GLN A 68 29.92 -23.04 -8.46
CA GLN A 68 30.68 -22.01 -9.20
C GLN A 68 30.64 -20.67 -8.47
N THR A 69 31.78 -20.00 -8.43
CA THR A 69 31.92 -18.64 -7.86
C THR A 69 31.21 -17.58 -8.70
N ASP A 70 31.16 -17.75 -10.02
CA ASP A 70 30.42 -16.88 -10.95
C ASP A 70 29.29 -17.66 -11.64
N PRO A 71 28.02 -17.41 -11.28
CA PRO A 71 26.86 -18.05 -11.90
C PRO A 71 26.69 -17.75 -13.40
N ALA A 72 27.24 -16.62 -13.89
CA ALA A 72 27.14 -16.22 -15.28
C ALA A 72 28.12 -16.98 -16.18
N SER A 73 29.16 -17.60 -15.62
CA SER A 73 30.15 -18.33 -16.38
C SER A 73 29.57 -19.60 -17.00
N GLU A 74 29.57 -19.67 -18.33
CA GLU A 74 29.07 -20.86 -19.01
C GLU A 74 30.01 -22.05 -18.87
N ASN A 75 31.32 -21.82 -18.87
CA ASN A 75 32.35 -22.84 -18.74
C ASN A 75 33.34 -22.40 -17.65
N PRO A 76 33.05 -22.70 -16.37
CA PRO A 76 33.88 -22.28 -15.26
C PRO A 76 35.23 -22.97 -15.33
N THR A 77 36.28 -22.19 -15.14
CA THR A 77 37.61 -22.75 -14.89
C THR A 77 37.66 -23.38 -13.51
N THR A 78 38.63 -24.27 -13.25
CA THR A 78 38.83 -24.89 -11.93
C THR A 78 39.04 -23.87 -10.81
N ALA A 79 39.64 -22.72 -11.14
CA ALA A 79 39.80 -21.59 -10.21
C ALA A 79 38.49 -20.86 -9.88
N GLN A 80 37.45 -21.03 -10.69
CA GLN A 80 36.12 -20.46 -10.47
C GLN A 80 35.20 -21.40 -9.70
N LEU A 81 35.72 -22.46 -9.08
CA LEU A 81 34.95 -23.38 -8.24
C LEU A 81 35.27 -23.15 -6.76
N HIS A 82 34.26 -23.33 -5.92
CA HIS A 82 34.48 -23.33 -4.47
C HIS A 82 35.36 -24.52 -4.04
N ALA A 83 36.22 -24.31 -3.05
CA ALA A 83 37.13 -25.33 -2.56
C ALA A 83 36.44 -26.46 -1.76
N THR A 84 35.26 -26.18 -1.21
CA THR A 84 34.47 -27.17 -0.43
C THR A 84 33.21 -27.54 -1.20
N GLY A 85 32.91 -28.83 -1.27
CA GLY A 85 31.67 -29.35 -1.83
C GLY A 85 31.22 -30.64 -1.18
N THR A 86 30.35 -31.35 -1.89
CA THR A 86 29.75 -32.58 -1.40
C THR A 86 30.01 -33.72 -2.37
N ALA A 87 30.59 -34.80 -1.87
CA ALA A 87 30.73 -36.05 -2.58
C ALA A 87 29.35 -36.68 -2.66
N ALA A 88 28.93 -37.06 -3.85
CA ALA A 88 27.58 -37.51 -4.11
C ALA A 88 27.57 -38.79 -4.92
N ARG A 89 26.55 -39.61 -4.68
CA ARG A 89 26.27 -40.80 -5.47
C ARG A 89 25.27 -40.48 -6.57
N VAL A 90 25.51 -40.98 -7.77
CA VAL A 90 24.54 -40.95 -8.87
C VAL A 90 23.47 -42.01 -8.58
N VAL A 91 22.27 -41.58 -8.21
CA VAL A 91 21.15 -42.48 -7.93
C VAL A 91 20.43 -42.85 -9.21
N ARG A 92 20.27 -41.89 -10.13
CA ARG A 92 19.57 -42.09 -11.39
C ARG A 92 20.11 -41.15 -12.46
N TYR A 93 20.25 -41.66 -13.67
CA TYR A 93 20.62 -40.89 -14.86
C TYR A 93 19.55 -41.09 -15.93
N VAL A 94 19.01 -40.00 -16.47
CA VAL A 94 17.96 -40.03 -17.50
C VAL A 94 18.34 -39.06 -18.62
N THR A 95 18.33 -39.54 -19.85
CA THR A 95 18.37 -38.68 -21.03
C THR A 95 16.93 -38.45 -21.49
N ALA A 96 16.49 -37.20 -21.48
CA ALA A 96 15.16 -36.83 -21.92
C ALA A 96 15.06 -36.87 -23.46
N PRO A 97 13.84 -36.96 -24.03
CA PRO A 97 13.64 -37.04 -25.48
C PRO A 97 14.14 -35.81 -26.26
N ASP A 98 14.25 -34.66 -25.59
CA ASP A 98 14.81 -33.42 -26.14
C ASP A 98 16.34 -33.37 -26.14
N GLY A 99 17.00 -34.43 -25.67
CA GLY A 99 18.46 -34.54 -25.56
C GLY A 99 19.04 -33.95 -24.27
N SER A 100 18.22 -33.41 -23.37
CA SER A 100 18.69 -32.94 -22.07
C SER A 100 19.00 -34.09 -21.12
N HIS A 101 20.04 -33.95 -20.29
CA HIS A 101 20.45 -34.98 -19.34
C HIS A 101 20.07 -34.57 -17.91
N HIS A 102 19.30 -35.41 -17.24
CA HIS A 102 18.87 -35.23 -15.86
C HIS A 102 19.49 -36.30 -14.97
N VAL A 103 20.15 -35.86 -13.91
CA VAL A 103 20.83 -36.75 -12.96
C VAL A 103 20.32 -36.47 -11.56
N VAL A 104 19.99 -37.53 -10.83
CA VAL A 104 19.61 -37.45 -9.42
C VAL A 104 20.82 -37.82 -8.57
N PHE A 105 21.29 -36.86 -7.78
CA PHE A 105 22.41 -37.04 -6.86
C PHE A 105 21.89 -37.20 -5.43
N ARG A 106 22.54 -38.07 -4.66
CA ARG A 106 22.44 -38.11 -3.19
C ARG A 106 23.77 -37.64 -2.61
N GLY A 107 23.74 -36.56 -1.83
CA GLY A 107 24.93 -36.12 -1.09
C GLY A 107 25.29 -37.12 0.01
N GLU A 108 26.58 -37.42 0.15
CA GLU A 108 27.08 -38.40 1.14
C GLU A 108 27.93 -37.69 2.19
N THR A 109 29.05 -37.10 1.78
CA THR A 109 30.03 -36.48 2.69
C THR A 109 30.55 -35.16 2.13
N ARG A 110 30.98 -34.25 3.00
CA ARG A 110 31.70 -33.04 2.58
C ARG A 110 33.11 -33.42 2.16
N PHE A 111 33.66 -32.66 1.22
CA PHE A 111 35.07 -32.76 0.89
C PHE A 111 35.68 -31.37 0.64
N ARG A 112 37.00 -31.30 0.77
CA ARG A 112 37.81 -30.16 0.34
C ARG A 112 38.70 -30.56 -0.84
N VAL A 113 38.76 -29.72 -1.86
CA VAL A 113 39.68 -29.87 -2.98
C VAL A 113 41.12 -29.62 -2.50
N ILE A 114 42.01 -30.56 -2.78
CA ILE A 114 43.45 -30.42 -2.52
C ILE A 114 44.16 -29.92 -3.80
N GLU A 115 43.93 -30.61 -4.91
CA GLU A 115 44.50 -30.24 -6.22
C GLU A 115 43.60 -30.72 -7.37
N PHE A 116 43.59 -29.99 -8.48
CA PHE A 116 42.96 -30.43 -9.72
C PHE A 116 43.95 -31.24 -10.57
N LEU A 117 43.45 -32.31 -11.19
CA LEU A 117 44.22 -33.23 -12.03
C LEU A 117 43.94 -32.97 -13.51
N GLU A 118 44.98 -33.00 -14.33
CA GLU A 118 44.91 -32.85 -15.78
C GLU A 118 44.82 -34.21 -16.50
N GLY A 119 44.46 -34.20 -17.79
CA GLY A 119 44.43 -35.40 -18.63
C GLY A 119 43.12 -36.20 -18.60
N PHE A 120 42.07 -35.66 -17.99
CA PHE A 120 40.74 -36.27 -17.93
C PHE A 120 39.74 -35.50 -18.84
N PRO A 121 38.71 -36.17 -19.39
CA PRO A 121 37.68 -35.52 -20.22
C PRO A 121 36.69 -34.65 -19.41
N PHE A 122 36.93 -34.50 -18.12
CA PHE A 122 36.15 -33.73 -17.17
C PHE A 122 37.09 -33.19 -16.08
N PRO A 123 36.70 -32.14 -15.32
CA PRO A 123 37.47 -31.69 -14.17
C PRO A 123 37.60 -32.84 -13.15
N ALA A 124 38.82 -33.20 -12.81
CA ALA A 124 39.15 -34.19 -11.79
C ALA A 124 39.92 -33.50 -10.67
N ALA A 125 39.69 -33.91 -9.42
CA ALA A 125 40.40 -33.33 -8.28
C ALA A 125 40.71 -34.38 -7.22
N ARG A 126 41.90 -34.30 -6.62
CA ARG A 126 42.16 -34.97 -5.33
C ARG A 126 41.40 -34.24 -4.24
N VAL A 127 40.78 -35.01 -3.37
CA VAL A 127 39.89 -34.47 -2.33
C VAL A 127 40.23 -35.06 -0.97
N GLU A 128 40.13 -34.21 0.05
CA GLU A 128 40.11 -34.62 1.45
C GLU A 128 38.64 -34.75 1.86
N GLN A 129 38.18 -35.97 2.14
CA GLN A 129 36.86 -36.17 2.73
C GLN A 129 36.88 -35.67 4.17
N ILE A 130 35.82 -34.94 4.56
CA ILE A 130 35.73 -34.33 5.87
C ILE A 130 34.81 -35.21 6.72
N ASP A 131 35.42 -35.92 7.66
CA ASP A 131 34.70 -36.63 8.71
C ASP A 131 34.21 -35.62 9.75
N GLU A 132 32.91 -35.63 10.03
CA GLU A 132 32.33 -34.77 11.04
C GLU A 132 32.17 -35.53 12.35
N ALA A 133 32.85 -35.07 13.39
CA ALA A 133 32.66 -35.59 14.72
C ALA A 133 31.27 -35.17 15.25
N GLU A 134 30.52 -36.13 15.77
CA GLU A 134 29.30 -35.82 16.52
C GLU A 134 29.67 -35.15 17.85
N ASP A 135 28.95 -34.08 18.18
CA ASP A 135 29.05 -33.38 19.46
C ASP A 135 27.74 -33.58 20.23
N GLU A 136 27.78 -34.43 21.24
CA GLU A 136 26.64 -34.74 22.11
C GLU A 136 26.64 -33.88 23.39
N SER A 137 27.35 -32.76 23.41
CA SER A 137 27.35 -31.85 24.56
C SER A 137 25.94 -31.29 24.83
N PRO A 138 25.59 -31.00 26.11
CA PRO A 138 24.32 -30.36 26.46
C PRO A 138 24.05 -29.06 25.68
N GLU A 139 25.11 -28.30 25.36
CA GLU A 139 25.04 -27.09 24.56
C GLU A 139 24.64 -27.35 23.10
N THR A 140 25.04 -28.48 22.52
CA THR A 140 24.65 -28.89 21.17
C THR A 140 23.23 -29.44 21.16
N GLU A 141 22.85 -30.22 22.17
CA GLU A 141 21.47 -30.69 22.34
C GLU A 141 20.49 -29.50 22.47
N ALA A 142 20.83 -28.49 23.27
CA ALA A 142 20.02 -27.27 23.40
C ALA A 142 19.84 -26.54 22.06
N ARG A 143 20.90 -26.46 21.24
CA ARG A 143 20.81 -25.88 19.88
C ARG A 143 19.94 -26.74 18.97
N MET A 144 19.99 -28.06 19.07
CA MET A 144 19.15 -28.96 18.27
C MET A 144 17.68 -28.72 18.57
N VAL A 145 17.30 -28.66 19.86
CA VAL A 145 15.93 -28.32 20.27
C VAL A 145 15.53 -26.99 19.64
N LYS A 146 16.40 -25.97 19.72
CA LYS A 146 16.08 -24.66 19.17
C LYS A 146 15.93 -24.66 17.65
N LEU A 147 16.78 -25.39 16.93
CA LEU A 147 16.67 -25.55 15.49
C LEU A 147 15.37 -26.25 15.10
N LYS A 148 14.98 -27.32 15.81
CA LYS A 148 13.72 -28.03 15.58
C LYS A 148 12.51 -27.11 15.78
N GLU A 149 12.50 -26.32 16.85
CA GLU A 149 11.45 -25.32 17.10
C GLU A 149 11.35 -24.29 15.97
N ARG A 150 12.48 -23.70 15.58
CA ARG A 150 12.51 -22.67 14.52
C ARG A 150 12.15 -23.23 13.15
N ALA A 151 12.60 -24.44 12.84
CA ALA A 151 12.24 -25.11 11.59
C ALA A 151 10.74 -25.44 11.56
N ALA A 152 10.15 -25.88 12.68
CA ALA A 152 8.71 -26.09 12.78
C ALA A 152 7.91 -24.78 12.62
N GLU A 153 8.37 -23.69 13.24
CA GLU A 153 7.78 -22.36 13.04
C GLU A 153 7.84 -21.94 11.56
N LEU A 154 8.98 -22.13 10.90
CA LEU A 154 9.14 -21.80 9.48
C LEU A 154 8.19 -22.63 8.60
N LEU A 155 8.07 -23.94 8.84
CA LEU A 155 7.15 -24.81 8.10
C LEU A 155 5.68 -24.35 8.22
N GLY A 156 5.30 -23.76 9.36
CA GLY A 156 3.97 -23.21 9.57
C GLY A 156 3.61 -22.03 8.65
N PHE A 157 4.61 -21.35 8.10
CA PHE A 157 4.40 -20.26 7.13
C PHE A 157 4.36 -20.74 5.67
N ILE A 158 4.75 -21.99 5.39
CA ILE A 158 4.80 -22.54 4.02
C ILE A 158 3.46 -23.20 3.71
N GLU A 159 2.67 -22.56 2.84
CA GLU A 159 1.41 -23.15 2.36
C GLU A 159 1.69 -24.48 1.62
N GLY A 160 0.98 -25.54 2.02
CA GLY A 160 1.14 -26.87 1.41
C GLY A 160 2.38 -27.65 1.86
N ALA A 161 3.07 -27.23 2.93
CA ALA A 161 4.13 -28.04 3.53
C ALA A 161 3.60 -29.42 3.96
N SER A 162 4.28 -30.49 3.55
CA SER A 162 3.89 -31.84 3.97
C SER A 162 4.09 -32.01 5.47
N PRO A 163 3.08 -32.51 6.22
CA PRO A 163 3.22 -32.77 7.65
C PRO A 163 4.35 -33.77 7.97
N ASP A 164 4.74 -34.61 7.00
CA ASP A 164 5.84 -35.57 7.14
C ASP A 164 7.20 -34.88 7.34
N LEU A 165 7.37 -33.65 6.83
CA LEU A 165 8.61 -32.88 7.01
C LEU A 165 8.82 -32.50 8.48
N GLY A 166 7.74 -32.13 9.17
CA GLY A 166 7.79 -31.83 10.60
C GLY A 166 8.19 -33.05 11.42
N GLY A 167 7.58 -34.21 11.15
CA GLY A 167 7.95 -35.48 11.78
C GLY A 167 9.42 -35.86 11.54
N THR A 168 9.90 -35.68 10.31
CA THR A 168 11.29 -35.95 9.91
C THR A 168 12.29 -35.07 10.68
N ILE A 169 12.00 -33.77 10.80
CA ILE A 169 12.83 -32.84 11.58
C ILE A 169 12.94 -33.28 13.04
N GLN A 170 11.82 -33.73 13.63
CA GLN A 170 11.80 -34.18 15.01
C GLN A 170 12.59 -35.47 15.23
N SER A 171 12.62 -36.37 14.24
CA SER A 171 13.30 -37.67 14.35
C SER A 171 14.84 -37.61 14.27
N PHE A 172 15.44 -36.50 13.81
CA PHE A 172 16.90 -36.39 13.76
C PHE A 172 17.53 -36.43 15.16
N THR A 173 18.50 -37.31 15.33
CA THR A 173 19.35 -37.44 16.53
C THR A 173 20.72 -36.80 16.33
N SER A 174 21.24 -36.79 15.10
CA SER A 174 22.53 -36.16 14.76
C SER A 174 22.37 -34.66 14.52
N ALA A 175 23.13 -33.85 15.26
CA ALA A 175 23.13 -32.39 15.14
C ALA A 175 23.60 -31.91 13.76
N SER A 176 24.61 -32.58 13.21
CA SER A 176 25.12 -32.29 11.86
C SER A 176 24.04 -32.53 10.80
N ALA A 177 23.46 -33.73 10.80
CA ALA A 177 22.46 -34.12 9.82
C ALA A 177 21.20 -33.22 9.90
N LEU A 178 20.78 -32.85 11.12
CA LEU A 178 19.69 -31.90 11.32
C LEU A 178 20.00 -30.53 10.70
N ALA A 179 21.19 -29.99 10.95
CA ALA A 179 21.60 -28.69 10.42
C ALA A 179 21.62 -28.70 8.88
N ASP A 180 22.13 -29.77 8.28
CA ASP A 180 22.23 -29.93 6.84
C ASP A 180 20.85 -30.10 6.19
N PHE A 181 19.99 -30.90 6.81
CA PHE A 181 18.61 -31.07 6.36
C PHE A 181 17.85 -29.75 6.38
N ILE A 182 17.92 -29.00 7.49
CA ILE A 182 17.24 -27.70 7.57
C ILE A 182 17.85 -26.71 6.57
N ALA A 183 19.19 -26.64 6.43
CA ALA A 183 19.83 -25.75 5.46
C ALA A 183 19.41 -26.05 4.01
N SER A 184 19.10 -27.30 3.69
CA SER A 184 18.56 -27.70 2.38
C SER A 184 17.13 -27.17 2.14
N LEU A 185 16.30 -27.10 3.18
CA LEU A 185 14.91 -26.65 3.12
C LEU A 185 14.75 -25.13 3.13
N VAL A 186 15.66 -24.41 3.82
CA VAL A 186 15.56 -22.96 3.93
C VAL A 186 15.90 -22.29 2.61
N ASP A 187 15.06 -21.34 2.21
CA ASP A 187 15.31 -20.42 1.12
C ASP A 187 16.26 -19.31 1.59
N MET A 188 17.51 -19.41 1.13
CA MET A 188 18.62 -18.53 1.49
C MET A 188 19.56 -18.41 0.28
N LYS A 189 20.35 -17.34 0.26
CA LYS A 189 21.26 -17.05 -0.86
C LYS A 189 22.29 -18.17 -1.03
N LEU A 190 22.76 -18.37 -2.25
CA LEU A 190 23.73 -19.41 -2.58
C LEU A 190 25.04 -19.25 -1.81
N GLU A 191 25.48 -18.01 -1.61
CA GLU A 191 26.67 -17.68 -0.85
C GLU A 191 26.53 -18.09 0.61
N ASP A 192 25.34 -17.89 1.20
CA ASP A 192 25.03 -18.28 2.57
C ASP A 192 24.97 -19.80 2.72
N LYS A 193 24.34 -20.50 1.76
CA LYS A 193 24.34 -21.98 1.72
C LYS A 193 25.75 -22.54 1.59
N GLN A 194 26.57 -21.94 0.72
CA GLN A 194 27.95 -22.35 0.53
C GLN A 194 28.79 -22.10 1.78
N LEU A 195 28.55 -20.99 2.47
CA LEU A 195 29.19 -20.67 3.74
C LEU A 195 28.83 -21.70 4.82
N LEU A 196 27.55 -22.12 4.90
CA LEU A 196 27.12 -23.18 5.80
C LEU A 196 27.76 -24.53 5.45
N LEU A 197 27.85 -24.89 4.16
CA LEU A 197 28.52 -26.10 3.73
C LEU A 197 30.01 -26.10 4.11
N ALA A 198 30.67 -24.94 3.99
CA ALA A 198 32.07 -24.77 4.34
C ALA A 198 32.36 -24.67 5.85
N THR A 199 31.33 -24.49 6.68
CA THR A 199 31.48 -24.40 8.15
C THR A 199 31.52 -25.81 8.74
N LEU A 200 32.70 -26.26 9.16
CA LEU A 200 32.92 -27.65 9.61
C LEU A 200 32.53 -27.87 11.08
N ASP A 201 32.68 -26.85 11.93
CA ASP A 201 32.22 -26.94 13.33
C ASP A 201 30.68 -26.93 13.35
N VAL A 202 30.11 -28.01 13.88
CA VAL A 202 28.65 -28.22 13.89
C VAL A 202 27.96 -27.14 14.73
N ARG A 203 28.54 -26.71 15.86
CA ARG A 203 27.92 -25.68 16.72
C ARG A 203 27.90 -24.33 16.01
N GLU A 204 29.01 -23.95 15.38
CA GLU A 204 29.09 -22.72 14.59
C GLU A 204 28.08 -22.76 13.43
N ARG A 205 27.95 -23.90 12.76
CA ARG A 205 26.98 -24.09 11.68
C ARG A 205 25.53 -23.95 12.18
N MET A 206 25.20 -24.55 13.32
CA MET A 206 23.89 -24.43 13.96
C MET A 206 23.59 -22.99 14.39
N ASP A 207 24.56 -22.28 14.97
CA ASP A 207 24.40 -20.89 15.39
C ASP A 207 24.13 -19.98 14.19
N ARG A 208 24.88 -20.15 13.10
CA ARG A 208 24.65 -19.43 11.84
C ARG A 208 23.26 -19.75 11.28
N LEU A 209 22.88 -21.02 11.24
CA LEU A 209 21.57 -21.44 10.75
C LEU A 209 20.42 -20.88 11.59
N LEU A 210 20.56 -20.81 12.91
CA LEU A 210 19.58 -20.18 13.81
C LEU A 210 19.39 -18.69 13.51
N VAL A 211 20.48 -17.98 13.21
CA VAL A 211 20.41 -16.57 12.78
C VAL A 211 19.63 -16.43 11.47
N PHE A 212 19.94 -17.26 10.48
CA PHE A 212 19.24 -17.25 9.19
C PHE A 212 17.75 -17.58 9.34
N LEU A 213 17.42 -18.61 10.13
CA LEU A 213 16.02 -18.97 10.41
C LEU A 213 15.29 -17.81 11.09
N GLY A 214 15.89 -17.18 12.09
CA GLY A 214 15.30 -16.04 12.78
C GLY A 214 14.97 -14.89 11.84
N GLN A 215 15.91 -14.52 10.96
CA GLN A 215 15.69 -13.48 9.96
C GLN A 215 14.59 -13.88 8.96
N ARG A 216 14.60 -15.12 8.48
CA ARG A 216 13.62 -15.60 7.49
C ARG A 216 12.20 -15.64 8.07
N ILE A 217 12.06 -16.09 9.32
CA ILE A 217 10.79 -16.14 10.04
C ILE A 217 10.22 -14.73 10.22
N GLU A 218 11.03 -13.74 10.60
CA GLU A 218 10.55 -12.35 10.72
C GLU A 218 10.05 -11.79 9.39
N VAL A 219 10.77 -12.05 8.28
CA VAL A 219 10.31 -11.64 6.94
C VAL A 219 8.99 -12.32 6.58
N MET A 220 8.85 -13.62 6.83
CA MET A 220 7.60 -14.35 6.56
C MET A 220 6.45 -13.85 7.41
N ARG A 221 6.68 -13.58 8.70
CA ARG A 221 5.66 -13.05 9.61
C ARG A 221 5.15 -11.69 9.14
N LEU A 222 6.05 -10.80 8.73
CA LEU A 222 5.66 -9.49 8.18
C LEU A 222 4.90 -9.63 6.86
N THR A 223 5.36 -10.51 5.97
CA THR A 223 4.69 -10.77 4.68
C THR A 223 3.27 -11.28 4.91
N HIS A 224 3.10 -12.27 5.78
CA HIS A 224 1.79 -12.81 6.13
C HIS A 224 0.87 -11.77 6.77
N LYS A 225 1.40 -10.90 7.64
CA LYS A 225 0.65 -9.79 8.22
C LYS A 225 0.14 -8.82 7.16
N ILE A 226 0.99 -8.44 6.19
CA ILE A 226 0.60 -7.55 5.08
C ILE A 226 -0.49 -8.21 4.22
N GLU A 227 -0.37 -9.51 3.93
CA GLU A 227 -1.37 -10.25 3.18
C GLU A 227 -2.71 -10.31 3.90
N GLN A 228 -2.72 -10.57 5.21
CA GLN A 228 -3.94 -10.57 6.02
C GLN A 228 -4.60 -9.18 6.07
N GLU A 229 -3.82 -8.11 6.28
CA GLU A 229 -4.35 -6.74 6.26
C GLU A 229 -4.91 -6.36 4.88
N THR A 230 -4.25 -6.79 3.81
CA THR A 230 -4.70 -6.53 2.44
C THR A 230 -5.99 -7.30 2.11
N LYS A 231 -6.06 -8.59 2.46
CA LYS A 231 -7.28 -9.40 2.31
C LYS A 231 -8.44 -8.79 3.11
N GLY A 232 -8.21 -8.40 4.36
CA GLY A 232 -9.23 -7.76 5.19
C GLY A 232 -9.79 -6.47 4.58
N ARG A 233 -8.93 -5.62 4.00
CA ARG A 233 -9.37 -4.41 3.30
C ARG A 233 -10.15 -4.71 2.01
N ILE A 234 -9.75 -5.74 1.26
CA ILE A 234 -10.47 -6.16 0.05
C ILE A 234 -11.85 -6.70 0.41
N ASP A 235 -11.93 -7.56 1.42
CA ASP A 235 -13.19 -8.14 1.90
C ASP A 235 -14.14 -7.07 2.44
N GLU A 236 -13.62 -6.05 3.14
CA GLU A 236 -14.41 -4.93 3.63
C GLU A 236 -14.98 -4.08 2.48
N GLN A 237 -14.17 -3.76 1.47
CA GLN A 237 -14.65 -3.03 0.27
C GLN A 237 -15.65 -3.85 -0.54
N GLN A 238 -15.44 -5.17 -0.71
CA GLN A 238 -16.39 -6.04 -1.40
C GLN A 238 -17.72 -6.14 -0.65
N ARG A 239 -17.66 -6.25 0.68
CA ARG A 239 -18.85 -6.24 1.53
C ARG A 239 -19.59 -4.90 1.44
N GLU A 240 -18.88 -3.78 1.49
CA GLU A 240 -19.49 -2.45 1.34
C GLU A 240 -20.16 -2.28 -0.04
N PHE A 241 -19.49 -2.72 -1.10
CA PHE A 241 -20.04 -2.70 -2.46
C PHE A 241 -21.33 -3.52 -2.56
N LEU A 242 -21.32 -4.75 -2.04
CA LEU A 242 -22.49 -5.63 -2.03
C LEU A 242 -23.67 -5.01 -1.25
N LEU A 243 -23.39 -4.44 -0.06
CA LEU A 243 -24.42 -3.79 0.76
C LEU A 243 -25.03 -2.56 0.07
N ARG A 244 -24.24 -1.79 -0.69
CA ARG A 244 -24.74 -0.66 -1.48
C ARG A 244 -25.61 -1.09 -2.66
N GLU A 245 -25.21 -2.14 -3.37
CA GLU A 245 -26.03 -2.74 -4.43
C GLU A 245 -27.36 -3.26 -3.86
N GLN A 246 -27.32 -3.95 -2.71
CA GLN A 246 -28.53 -4.42 -2.04
C GLN A 246 -29.43 -3.27 -1.58
N LEU A 247 -28.87 -2.21 -0.99
CA LEU A 247 -29.64 -1.01 -0.63
C LEU A 247 -30.29 -0.35 -1.85
N LYS A 248 -29.56 -0.25 -2.96
CA LYS A 248 -30.08 0.31 -4.21
C LYS A 248 -31.24 -0.53 -4.77
N THR A 249 -31.12 -1.86 -4.75
CA THR A 249 -32.19 -2.77 -5.16
C THR A 249 -33.40 -2.67 -4.23
N ILE A 250 -33.18 -2.62 -2.91
CA ILE A 250 -34.25 -2.44 -1.92
C ILE A 250 -34.98 -1.10 -2.14
N GLN A 251 -34.25 0.00 -2.38
CA GLN A 251 -34.84 1.32 -2.66
C GLN A 251 -35.66 1.32 -3.96
N GLN A 252 -35.20 0.61 -4.99
CA GLN A 252 -35.94 0.44 -6.25
C GLN A 252 -37.20 -0.41 -6.08
N GLU A 253 -37.17 -1.47 -5.27
CA GLU A 253 -38.33 -2.32 -4.99
C GLU A 253 -39.35 -1.67 -4.04
N LEU A 254 -38.91 -0.79 -3.13
CA LEU A 254 -39.76 -0.07 -2.18
C LEU A 254 -40.50 1.12 -2.80
N GLY A 255 -40.18 1.53 -4.03
CA GLY A 255 -40.88 2.61 -4.72
C GLY A 255 -40.72 3.98 -4.04
N GLU A 256 -39.64 4.21 -3.29
CA GLU A 256 -39.28 5.51 -2.71
C GLU A 256 -38.76 6.45 -3.82
N THR A 257 -39.74 7.01 -4.53
CA THR A 257 -39.83 8.32 -5.19
C THR A 257 -38.60 8.96 -5.83
N GLU A 258 -38.63 8.98 -7.17
CA GLU A 258 -37.85 9.86 -8.05
C GLU A 258 -37.92 11.35 -7.63
N ASP A 259 -38.99 11.80 -6.97
CA ASP A 259 -39.19 13.19 -6.51
C ASP A 259 -38.15 13.68 -5.48
N GLU A 260 -37.60 12.80 -4.64
CA GLU A 260 -36.64 13.20 -3.58
C GLU A 260 -35.27 13.53 -4.16
N SER A 261 -34.85 12.77 -5.17
CA SER A 261 -33.61 13.03 -5.90
C SER A 261 -33.68 14.37 -6.64
N VAL A 262 -34.85 14.68 -7.22
CA VAL A 262 -35.08 15.92 -7.96
C VAL A 262 -35.00 17.14 -7.04
N ALA A 263 -35.60 17.10 -5.85
CA ALA A 263 -35.56 18.24 -4.91
C ALA A 263 -34.14 18.57 -4.43
N VAL A 264 -33.30 17.55 -4.22
CA VAL A 264 -31.89 17.75 -3.82
C VAL A 264 -31.05 18.27 -4.99
N GLU A 265 -31.33 17.82 -6.21
CA GLU A 265 -30.68 18.32 -7.43
C GLU A 265 -31.01 19.78 -7.70
N GLU A 266 -32.28 20.19 -7.57
CA GLU A 266 -32.72 21.58 -7.71
C GLU A 266 -32.01 22.51 -6.70
N LEU A 267 -31.91 22.08 -5.44
CA LEU A 267 -31.19 22.82 -4.40
C LEU A 267 -29.69 22.93 -4.71
N GLY A 268 -29.10 21.87 -5.27
CA GLY A 268 -27.72 21.89 -5.76
C GLY A 268 -27.50 22.92 -6.86
N ALA A 269 -28.41 22.99 -7.83
CA ALA A 269 -28.36 23.98 -8.90
C ALA A 269 -28.49 25.43 -8.37
N ALA A 270 -29.39 25.66 -7.40
CA ALA A 270 -29.57 26.97 -6.76
C ALA A 270 -28.30 27.42 -6.01
N LEU A 271 -27.63 26.52 -5.29
CA LEU A 271 -26.38 26.80 -4.58
C LEU A 271 -25.25 27.19 -5.54
N GLU A 272 -25.11 26.53 -6.68
CA GLU A 272 -24.09 26.90 -7.68
C GLU A 272 -24.43 28.25 -8.35
N ALA A 273 -25.71 28.52 -8.62
CA ALA A 273 -26.17 29.78 -9.20
C ALA A 273 -25.91 31.00 -8.28
N ALA A 274 -25.90 30.79 -6.95
CA ALA A 274 -25.68 31.85 -5.97
C ALA A 274 -24.26 32.46 -6.00
N LYS A 275 -23.29 31.81 -6.65
CA LYS A 275 -21.89 32.28 -6.78
C LYS A 275 -21.23 32.64 -5.45
N MET A 276 -21.34 31.73 -4.49
CA MET A 276 -20.73 31.86 -3.16
C MET A 276 -19.20 31.91 -3.20
N PRO A 277 -18.54 32.58 -2.23
CA PRO A 277 -17.09 32.45 -2.03
C PRO A 277 -16.66 31.00 -1.82
N GLU A 278 -15.43 30.65 -2.21
CA GLU A 278 -14.94 29.27 -2.24
C GLU A 278 -15.13 28.52 -0.91
N GLU A 279 -14.78 29.15 0.21
CA GLU A 279 -14.93 28.56 1.55
C GLU A 279 -16.40 28.23 1.88
N VAL A 280 -17.33 29.12 1.51
CA VAL A 280 -18.76 28.94 1.75
C VAL A 280 -19.33 27.88 0.80
N ALA A 281 -18.96 27.91 -0.48
CA ALA A 281 -19.37 26.93 -1.48
C ALA A 281 -18.90 25.51 -1.12
N LYS A 282 -17.66 25.36 -0.66
CA LYS A 282 -17.11 24.09 -0.18
C LYS A 282 -17.89 23.55 1.02
N HIS A 283 -18.25 24.42 1.97
CA HIS A 283 -19.08 24.03 3.10
C HIS A 283 -20.50 23.64 2.67
N ALA A 284 -21.15 24.42 1.80
CA ALA A 284 -22.47 24.14 1.28
C ALA A 284 -22.53 22.80 0.53
N ARG A 285 -21.54 22.49 -0.33
CA ARG A 285 -21.45 21.18 -1.03
C ARG A 285 -21.28 20.00 -0.08
N LYS A 286 -20.51 20.16 1.00
CA LYS A 286 -20.34 19.13 2.02
C LYS A 286 -21.67 18.82 2.71
N GLU A 287 -22.40 19.86 3.09
CA GLU A 287 -23.71 19.73 3.73
C GLU A 287 -24.79 19.22 2.75
N LEU A 288 -24.75 19.59 1.47
CA LEU A 288 -25.64 19.05 0.44
C LEU A 288 -25.44 17.54 0.25
N LYS A 289 -24.19 17.06 0.20
CA LYS A 289 -23.87 15.63 0.18
C LYS A 289 -24.36 14.89 1.42
N ARG A 290 -24.40 15.57 2.57
CA ARG A 290 -24.95 15.03 3.81
C ARG A 290 -26.47 14.93 3.71
N LEU A 291 -27.15 15.98 3.25
CA LEU A 291 -28.59 16.00 3.03
C LEU A 291 -29.04 14.88 2.08
N ALA A 292 -28.33 14.69 0.95
CA ALA A 292 -28.63 13.66 -0.04
C ALA A 292 -28.56 12.21 0.48
N ARG A 293 -27.90 12.00 1.63
CA ARG A 293 -27.76 10.67 2.27
C ARG A 293 -28.66 10.51 3.49
N MET A 294 -29.35 11.57 3.91
CA MET A 294 -30.23 11.55 5.07
C MET A 294 -31.66 11.27 4.62
N HIS A 295 -32.34 10.41 5.39
CA HIS A 295 -33.76 10.14 5.18
C HIS A 295 -34.62 11.31 5.68
N GLU A 296 -35.74 11.59 5.01
CA GLU A 296 -36.60 12.77 5.30
C GLU A 296 -37.17 12.76 6.73
N GLY A 297 -37.45 11.57 7.28
CA GLY A 297 -37.91 11.40 8.66
C GLY A 297 -36.86 11.73 9.73
N ALA A 298 -35.61 12.01 9.35
CA ALA A 298 -34.57 12.40 10.30
C ALA A 298 -34.84 13.81 10.84
N ALA A 299 -34.78 13.98 12.16
CA ALA A 299 -35.04 15.25 12.83
C ALA A 299 -34.18 16.42 12.30
N GLU A 300 -32.99 16.13 11.75
CA GLU A 300 -32.06 17.14 11.21
C GLU A 300 -32.29 17.48 9.73
N TYR A 301 -33.09 16.69 9.00
CA TYR A 301 -33.25 16.85 7.55
C TYR A 301 -33.84 18.21 7.19
N SER A 302 -34.97 18.57 7.81
CA SER A 302 -35.65 19.84 7.58
C SER A 302 -34.78 21.06 7.96
N MET A 303 -34.02 20.95 9.05
CA MET A 303 -33.10 22.01 9.50
C MET A 303 -31.95 22.22 8.52
N LEU A 304 -31.37 21.13 8.00
CA LEU A 304 -30.26 21.19 7.06
C LEU A 304 -30.71 21.70 5.69
N ARG A 305 -31.87 21.26 5.22
CA ARG A 305 -32.50 21.76 3.98
C ARG A 305 -32.76 23.26 4.06
N THR A 306 -33.45 23.71 5.11
CA THR A 306 -33.73 25.15 5.33
C THR A 306 -32.45 25.98 5.35
N TYR A 307 -31.40 25.48 6.01
CA TYR A 307 -30.10 26.16 6.04
C TYR A 307 -29.47 26.32 4.65
N LEU A 308 -29.50 25.28 3.81
CA LEU A 308 -28.99 25.33 2.45
C LEU A 308 -29.84 26.24 1.54
N GLU A 309 -31.17 26.23 1.70
CA GLU A 309 -32.07 27.15 1.00
C GLU A 309 -31.70 28.62 1.33
N TRP A 310 -31.52 28.95 2.62
CA TRP A 310 -31.05 30.28 3.02
C TRP A 310 -29.72 30.67 2.40
N LEU A 311 -28.75 29.75 2.32
CA LEU A 311 -27.46 30.04 1.67
C LEU A 311 -27.62 30.33 0.18
N SER A 312 -28.53 29.62 -0.50
CA SER A 312 -28.77 29.79 -1.93
C SER A 312 -29.46 31.12 -2.28
N GLU A 313 -30.32 31.63 -1.39
CA GLU A 313 -31.10 32.85 -1.63
C GLU A 313 -30.36 34.14 -1.24
N LEU A 314 -29.22 34.05 -0.55
CA LEU A 314 -28.46 35.24 -0.17
C LEU A 314 -27.71 35.85 -1.37
N PRO A 315 -27.66 37.19 -1.48
CA PRO A 315 -27.02 37.88 -2.60
C PRO A 315 -25.49 37.91 -2.46
N TRP A 316 -24.81 36.78 -2.65
CA TRP A 316 -23.35 36.67 -2.47
C TRP A 316 -22.53 37.47 -3.51
N ALA A 317 -22.96 37.44 -4.77
CA ALA A 317 -22.29 38.11 -5.88
C ALA A 317 -23.11 39.28 -6.47
N LEU A 318 -24.36 39.43 -6.05
CA LEU A 318 -25.24 40.51 -6.50
C LEU A 318 -24.89 41.79 -5.76
N SER A 319 -24.46 42.81 -6.52
CA SER A 319 -24.22 44.16 -6.00
C SER A 319 -24.96 45.18 -6.87
N THR A 320 -25.40 46.26 -6.24
CA THR A 320 -25.93 47.44 -6.95
C THR A 320 -24.79 48.32 -7.40
N GLU A 321 -24.87 48.89 -8.61
CA GLU A 321 -23.90 49.88 -9.05
C GLU A 321 -24.02 51.16 -8.23
N ASP A 322 -22.93 51.55 -7.57
CA ASP A 322 -22.87 52.78 -6.79
C ASP A 322 -22.83 54.00 -7.71
N ARG A 323 -23.88 54.82 -7.68
CA ARG A 323 -23.92 56.10 -8.39
C ARG A 323 -23.86 57.24 -7.40
N LEU A 324 -22.64 57.64 -7.03
CA LEU A 324 -22.42 58.67 -6.02
C LEU A 324 -21.99 60.00 -6.66
N ASP A 325 -22.98 60.77 -7.11
CA ASP A 325 -22.83 62.16 -7.55
C ASP A 325 -23.43 63.12 -6.51
N ILE A 326 -22.60 64.07 -6.04
CA ILE A 326 -22.99 64.98 -4.95
C ILE A 326 -23.99 66.04 -5.44
N GLY A 327 -23.95 66.42 -6.72
CA GLY A 327 -24.92 67.32 -7.33
C GLY A 327 -26.29 66.66 -7.46
N ASP A 328 -26.33 65.42 -7.95
CA ASP A 328 -27.58 64.63 -8.01
C ASP A 328 -28.13 64.36 -6.59
N ALA A 329 -27.25 64.03 -5.63
CA ALA A 329 -27.66 63.83 -4.25
C ALA A 329 -28.27 65.08 -3.61
N ARG A 330 -27.70 66.26 -3.88
CA ARG A 330 -28.29 67.54 -3.44
C ARG A 330 -29.68 67.74 -4.02
N ARG A 331 -29.83 67.54 -5.34
CA ARG A 331 -31.12 67.68 -6.02
C ARG A 331 -32.19 66.77 -5.44
N ILE A 332 -31.85 65.49 -5.21
CA ILE A 332 -32.78 64.49 -4.64
C ILE A 332 -33.16 64.84 -3.19
N LEU A 333 -32.20 65.28 -2.37
CA LEU A 333 -32.49 65.73 -1.00
C LEU A 333 -33.39 66.97 -0.98
N ASP A 334 -33.19 67.90 -1.92
CA ASP A 334 -34.01 69.11 -2.05
C ASP A 334 -35.42 68.81 -2.59
N GLU A 335 -35.55 67.83 -3.48
CA GLU A 335 -36.83 67.32 -4.00
C GLU A 335 -37.66 66.62 -2.90
N ASP A 336 -37.03 65.74 -2.12
CA ASP A 336 -37.72 64.89 -1.16
C ASP A 336 -38.00 65.59 0.18
N HIS A 337 -37.25 66.66 0.52
CA HIS A 337 -37.35 67.33 1.83
C HIS A 337 -37.27 68.85 1.68
N CYS A 338 -38.27 69.58 2.16
CA CYS A 338 -38.23 71.05 2.19
C CYS A 338 -37.41 71.57 3.40
N GLY A 339 -36.53 72.55 3.17
CA GLY A 339 -35.66 73.14 4.21
C GLY A 339 -34.51 72.21 4.64
N LEU A 340 -34.23 72.13 5.95
CA LEU A 340 -33.21 71.26 6.55
C LEU A 340 -31.77 71.48 6.04
N ASP A 341 -31.40 72.71 5.68
CA ASP A 341 -30.14 73.03 5.01
C ASP A 341 -28.90 72.48 5.73
N LYS A 342 -28.84 72.64 7.05
CA LYS A 342 -27.74 72.12 7.88
C LYS A 342 -27.65 70.59 7.85
N ILE A 343 -28.78 69.89 7.83
CA ILE A 343 -28.84 68.42 7.83
C ILE A 343 -28.44 67.90 6.45
N LYS A 344 -29.00 68.48 5.38
CA LYS A 344 -28.66 68.15 4.00
C LYS A 344 -27.18 68.39 3.73
N GLN A 345 -26.63 69.52 4.17
CA GLN A 345 -25.21 69.81 4.06
C GLN A 345 -24.36 68.73 4.74
N ARG A 346 -24.74 68.29 5.95
CA ARG A 346 -24.01 67.23 6.66
C ARG A 346 -24.09 65.86 5.96
N ILE A 347 -25.23 65.53 5.36
CA ILE A 347 -25.39 64.32 4.54
C ILE A 347 -24.47 64.40 3.32
N LEU A 348 -24.45 65.54 2.61
CA LEU A 348 -23.58 65.74 1.45
C LEU A 348 -22.10 65.67 1.82
N GLU A 349 -21.68 66.23 2.96
CA GLU A 349 -20.32 66.10 3.49
C GLU A 349 -19.96 64.63 3.73
N HIS A 350 -20.86 63.86 4.35
CA HIS A 350 -20.64 62.43 4.60
C HIS A 350 -20.50 61.64 3.29
N LEU A 351 -21.39 61.89 2.32
CA LEU A 351 -21.30 61.26 0.99
C LEU A 351 -20.02 61.68 0.26
N ALA A 352 -19.58 62.94 0.38
CA ALA A 352 -18.35 63.43 -0.23
C ALA A 352 -17.11 62.75 0.34
N VAL A 353 -17.05 62.54 1.67
CA VAL A 353 -15.96 61.77 2.31
C VAL A 353 -15.94 60.34 1.81
N HIS A 354 -17.11 59.69 1.70
CA HIS A 354 -17.21 58.33 1.16
C HIS A 354 -16.84 58.25 -0.33
N LYS A 355 -17.11 59.31 -1.11
CA LYS A 355 -16.67 59.41 -2.52
C LYS A 355 -15.15 59.43 -2.63
N LEU A 356 -14.48 60.19 -1.75
CA LEU A 356 -13.03 60.38 -1.77
C LEU A 356 -12.27 59.21 -1.15
N ASN A 357 -12.86 58.51 -0.18
CA ASN A 357 -12.26 57.36 0.47
C ASN A 357 -13.24 56.19 0.60
N PRO A 358 -13.49 55.42 -0.49
CA PRO A 358 -14.46 54.33 -0.50
C PRO A 358 -14.14 53.17 0.46
N ALA A 359 -12.85 52.94 0.75
CA ALA A 359 -12.39 51.89 1.66
C ALA A 359 -12.15 52.39 3.11
N GLY A 360 -12.35 53.68 3.36
CA GLY A 360 -12.12 54.29 4.66
C GLY A 360 -13.23 53.97 5.67
N ARG A 361 -12.85 53.73 6.93
CA ARG A 361 -13.82 53.66 8.03
C ARG A 361 -14.51 55.01 8.21
N SER A 362 -15.70 55.15 7.65
CA SER A 362 -16.57 56.30 7.87
C SER A 362 -17.35 56.14 9.17
N PRO A 363 -17.55 57.21 9.97
CA PRO A 363 -18.37 57.15 11.17
C PRO A 363 -19.83 56.81 10.82
N ILE A 364 -20.51 56.08 11.71
CA ILE A 364 -21.92 55.70 11.53
C ILE A 364 -22.80 56.95 11.53
N LEU A 365 -23.64 57.10 10.51
CA LEU A 365 -24.59 58.20 10.42
C LEU A 365 -25.78 57.95 11.36
N CYS A 366 -26.00 58.86 12.31
CA CYS A 366 -27.09 58.77 13.28
C CYS A 366 -27.97 60.04 13.22
N PHE A 367 -29.23 59.87 12.83
CA PHE A 367 -30.23 60.96 12.83
C PHE A 367 -30.99 60.97 14.15
N VAL A 368 -30.88 62.07 14.90
CA VAL A 368 -31.54 62.24 16.21
C VAL A 368 -32.61 63.32 16.13
N GLY A 369 -33.79 63.04 16.66
CA GLY A 369 -34.89 64.00 16.72
C GLY A 369 -36.22 63.35 17.11
N PRO A 370 -37.27 64.15 17.37
CA PRO A 370 -38.59 63.65 17.74
C PRO A 370 -39.25 62.82 16.63
N PRO A 371 -40.30 62.03 16.92
CA PRO A 371 -41.06 61.32 15.88
C PRO A 371 -41.65 62.30 14.86
N GLY A 372 -41.81 61.86 13.61
CA GLY A 372 -42.41 62.66 12.54
C GLY A 372 -41.46 63.59 11.75
N VAL A 373 -40.22 63.79 12.19
CA VAL A 373 -39.26 64.71 11.50
C VAL A 373 -38.58 64.14 10.25
N GLY A 374 -39.09 63.03 9.67
CA GLY A 374 -38.58 62.50 8.40
C GLY A 374 -37.24 61.74 8.46
N LYS A 375 -36.82 61.21 9.62
CA LYS A 375 -35.54 60.47 9.73
C LYS A 375 -35.43 59.26 8.77
N THR A 376 -36.49 58.46 8.68
CA THR A 376 -36.53 57.29 7.79
C THR A 376 -36.58 57.69 6.32
N SER A 377 -37.32 58.74 5.99
CA SER A 377 -37.40 59.24 4.61
C SER A 377 -36.09 59.86 4.15
N LEU A 378 -35.31 60.50 5.03
CA LEU A 378 -33.94 60.93 4.71
C LEU A 378 -33.04 59.74 4.34
N GLY A 379 -33.15 58.62 5.06
CA GLY A 379 -32.44 57.38 4.71
C GLY A 379 -32.84 56.83 3.34
N GLN A 380 -34.13 56.89 2.99
CA GLN A 380 -34.62 56.50 1.66
C GLN A 380 -34.10 57.42 0.56
N SER A 381 -34.08 58.74 0.79
CA SER A 381 -33.50 59.71 -0.15
C SER A 381 -32.01 59.50 -0.36
N ILE A 382 -31.26 59.12 0.69
CA ILE A 382 -29.84 58.75 0.57
C ILE A 382 -29.68 57.49 -0.29
N ALA A 383 -30.50 56.46 -0.07
CA ALA A 383 -30.47 55.24 -0.87
C ALA A 383 -30.82 55.53 -2.34
N ARG A 384 -31.85 56.34 -2.60
CA ARG A 384 -32.24 56.83 -3.93
C ARG A 384 -31.10 57.62 -4.60
N ALA A 385 -30.44 58.49 -3.85
CA ALA A 385 -29.33 59.31 -4.33
C ALA A 385 -28.07 58.50 -4.65
N THR A 386 -27.87 57.36 -4.00
CA THR A 386 -26.70 56.48 -4.20
C THR A 386 -26.97 55.31 -5.13
N GLY A 387 -28.21 55.14 -5.59
CA GLY A 387 -28.63 54.01 -6.44
C GLY A 387 -28.73 52.68 -5.71
N ARG A 388 -28.82 52.69 -4.37
CA ARG A 388 -28.84 51.49 -3.52
C ARG A 388 -30.25 51.12 -3.11
N LYS A 389 -30.50 49.83 -2.88
CA LYS A 389 -31.75 49.35 -2.28
C LYS A 389 -31.83 49.76 -0.82
N PHE A 390 -33.03 50.14 -0.37
CA PHE A 390 -33.28 50.55 1.01
C PHE A 390 -33.99 49.45 1.78
N ALA A 391 -33.39 48.98 2.87
CA ALA A 391 -34.02 48.10 3.84
C ALA A 391 -34.09 48.77 5.21
N ARG A 392 -35.20 48.59 5.93
CA ARG A 392 -35.40 49.14 7.27
C ARG A 392 -35.49 48.01 8.28
N VAL A 393 -34.55 47.99 9.22
CA VAL A 393 -34.58 47.11 10.40
C VAL A 393 -34.97 47.95 11.61
N SER A 394 -36.05 47.56 12.30
CA SER A 394 -36.47 48.24 13.53
C SER A 394 -35.68 47.69 14.72
N LEU A 395 -35.07 48.58 15.50
CA LEU A 395 -34.38 48.23 16.75
C LEU A 395 -35.19 48.58 18.01
N GLY A 396 -36.37 49.17 17.84
CA GLY A 396 -37.23 49.52 18.97
C GLY A 396 -37.83 48.26 19.60
N GLY A 397 -37.60 48.08 20.90
CA GLY A 397 -38.09 46.91 21.64
C GLY A 397 -37.25 45.64 21.47
N VAL A 398 -36.06 45.73 20.86
CA VAL A 398 -35.12 44.61 20.79
C VAL A 398 -34.52 44.39 22.18
N HIS A 399 -34.65 43.17 22.68
CA HIS A 399 -34.15 42.79 24.01
C HIS A 399 -33.19 41.60 23.96
N ASP A 400 -33.13 40.88 22.83
CA ASP A 400 -32.23 39.75 22.63
C ASP A 400 -31.26 40.01 21.46
N GLU A 401 -30.01 39.59 21.65
CA GLU A 401 -28.97 39.59 20.62
C GLU A 401 -29.37 38.70 19.42
N ALA A 402 -30.13 37.64 19.67
CA ALA A 402 -30.59 36.72 18.64
C ALA A 402 -31.50 37.38 17.60
N GLU A 403 -32.24 38.44 17.95
CA GLU A 403 -33.04 39.20 16.98
C GLU A 403 -32.14 39.89 15.93
N ILE A 404 -30.89 40.19 16.26
CA ILE A 404 -29.93 40.86 15.37
C ILE A 404 -29.15 39.82 14.55
N ARG A 405 -28.56 38.81 15.20
CA ARG A 405 -27.64 37.85 14.56
C ARG A 405 -28.20 36.45 14.31
N GLY A 406 -29.36 36.12 14.87
CA GLY A 406 -29.97 34.80 14.80
C GLY A 406 -29.43 33.79 15.81
N HIS A 407 -30.08 32.63 15.86
CA HIS A 407 -29.65 31.50 16.68
C HIS A 407 -28.74 30.54 15.90
N ARG A 408 -27.97 29.72 16.61
CA ARG A 408 -27.26 28.60 15.97
C ARG A 408 -28.30 27.63 15.40
N ARG A 409 -28.07 27.14 14.17
CA ARG A 409 -28.96 26.19 13.46
C ARG A 409 -29.27 24.88 14.21
N THR A 410 -28.51 24.57 15.27
CA THR A 410 -28.70 23.39 16.12
C THR A 410 -29.86 23.52 17.09
N TYR A 411 -30.41 24.72 17.28
CA TYR A 411 -31.62 24.93 18.07
C TYR A 411 -32.86 24.70 17.19
N ILE A 412 -33.85 23.98 17.73
CA ILE A 412 -35.12 23.74 17.05
C ILE A 412 -35.81 25.09 16.79
N GLY A 413 -36.16 25.35 15.52
CA GLY A 413 -36.78 26.62 15.10
C GLY A 413 -35.82 27.79 14.94
N ALA A 414 -34.50 27.55 14.89
CA ALA A 414 -33.52 28.61 14.68
C ALA A 414 -33.69 29.29 13.30
N LEU A 415 -33.83 30.61 13.33
CA LEU A 415 -33.85 31.46 12.14
C LEU A 415 -32.67 32.46 12.16
N PRO A 416 -32.23 32.93 10.98
CA PRO A 416 -31.30 34.05 10.89
C PRO A 416 -31.89 35.32 11.52
N GLY A 417 -31.01 36.21 12.00
CA GLY A 417 -31.45 37.48 12.57
C GLY A 417 -31.95 38.47 11.51
N ASN A 418 -32.57 39.55 11.98
CA ASN A 418 -33.23 40.56 11.14
C ASN A 418 -32.33 41.18 10.05
N ILE A 419 -31.01 41.23 10.27
CA ILE A 419 -30.06 41.74 9.27
C ILE A 419 -29.99 40.81 8.06
N VAL A 420 -29.87 39.50 8.28
CA VAL A 420 -29.76 38.50 7.20
C VAL A 420 -31.09 38.37 6.48
N GLU A 421 -32.21 38.44 7.20
CA GLU A 421 -33.53 38.47 6.56
C GLU A 421 -33.72 39.69 5.66
N ALA A 422 -33.27 40.87 6.11
CA ALA A 422 -33.35 42.09 5.32
C ALA A 422 -32.48 41.99 4.06
N LEU A 423 -31.31 41.36 4.13
CA LEU A 423 -30.44 41.11 2.98
C LEU A 423 -31.06 40.13 1.97
N ARG A 424 -31.78 39.11 2.44
CA ARG A 424 -32.52 38.19 1.55
C ARG A 424 -33.68 38.88 0.83
N LYS A 425 -34.38 39.79 1.52
CA LYS A 425 -35.56 40.51 0.98
C LYS A 425 -35.19 41.68 0.04
N ALA A 426 -34.03 42.29 0.26
CA ALA A 426 -33.57 43.48 -0.47
C ALA A 426 -33.06 43.08 -1.85
#